data_AF-A0A091RVL7-F1
#
_entry.id   AF-A0A091RVL7-F1
#
_cell.length_a   1.000
_cell.length_b   1.000
_cell.length_c   1.000
_cell.angle_alpha   90.00
_cell.angle_beta   90.00
_cell.angle_gamma   90.00
#
_symmetry.space_group_name_H-M   'P 1'
#
loop_
_entity.id
_entity.type
_entity.pdbx_description
1 polymer ?
#
loop_
_entity_poly.entity_id
_entity_poly.type
_entity_poly.pdbx_seq_one_letter_code
_entity_poly.pdbx_strand_id
1 'polypeptide(L)'
;EHHHLHLSSCHECLQLENSTIESVRYASAEDIPELSDDCSSTREENDGCLARGIKRVNLSGKPPNILIYLGSKTAKVEFEQVKSVLQECIDVDSYTIYHLHEEQVLKAPWVDNSVLLIIATDEPISEENHKQFMKFLSKGGKILGFSSSFTFDGIQIKNKLKKAVHELVVSKMDSTEIKLNLLVSGCIFEEVMKEDTSKVKILSRLNNADKDTVIVHLSYGDSGGEAILSQAYLELDINSMDVQTEEDFNLLKISNTKRYEVLKEILISLGLNCELSKIPMLTPIYLLSSDEEIRLAFLKWLEGNVDAEGLRASSKVSLKFVSSCESKMEITPSLMPVITETGSFSSEHFNLKTYQQNLQTKKLGKILLFSEVTTTTQNLLDG
;
A
#
# COMPACT_ATOMS: atom_id res chain seq x y z
N GLU A 1 30.11 -36.57 22.67
CA GLU A 1 28.78 -37.12 22.35
C GLU A 1 28.26 -36.43 21.09
N HIS A 2 28.24 -37.14 19.96
CA HIS A 2 27.69 -36.63 18.70
C HIS A 2 26.52 -37.52 18.30
N HIS A 3 25.31 -36.97 18.32
CA HIS A 3 24.11 -37.66 17.83
C HIS A 3 23.86 -37.24 16.39
N HIS A 4 24.09 -38.16 15.45
CA HIS A 4 23.68 -38.00 14.06
C HIS A 4 22.17 -38.28 13.94
N LEU A 5 21.42 -37.29 13.46
CA LEU A 5 20.03 -37.47 13.03
C LEU A 5 20.04 -38.24 11.70
N HIS A 6 19.67 -39.51 11.74
CA HIS A 6 19.36 -40.30 10.54
C HIS A 6 17.97 -39.88 10.04
N LEU A 7 17.92 -39.07 8.98
CA LEU A 7 16.71 -38.89 8.18
C LEU A 7 16.53 -40.13 7.31
N SER A 8 15.78 -41.12 7.78
CA SER A 8 15.26 -42.18 6.92
C SER A 8 14.12 -41.59 6.08
N SER A 9 14.40 -41.30 4.81
CA SER A 9 13.37 -40.97 3.82
C SER A 9 12.44 -42.18 3.64
N CYS A 10 11.19 -42.08 4.10
CA CYS A 10 10.18 -43.11 3.86
C CYS A 10 9.91 -43.23 2.34
N HIS A 11 9.81 -44.47 1.86
CA HIS A 11 9.58 -44.78 0.44
C HIS A 11 8.26 -44.16 -0.10
N GLU A 12 7.28 -43.93 0.77
CA GLU A 12 6.01 -43.27 0.42
C GLU A 12 6.18 -41.77 0.15
N CYS A 13 7.07 -41.06 0.85
CA CYS A 13 7.31 -39.63 0.62
C CYS A 13 8.00 -39.38 -0.73
N LEU A 14 8.93 -40.26 -1.10
CA LEU A 14 9.57 -40.25 -2.43
C LEU A 14 8.60 -40.59 -3.56
N GLN A 15 7.59 -41.45 -3.31
CA GLN A 15 6.57 -41.75 -4.31
C GLN A 15 5.60 -40.59 -4.54
N LEU A 16 5.24 -39.86 -3.47
CA LEU A 16 4.42 -38.66 -3.56
C LEU A 16 5.14 -37.53 -4.31
N GLU A 17 6.42 -37.26 -4.01
CA GLU A 17 7.22 -36.28 -4.77
C GLU A 17 7.32 -36.63 -6.25
N ASN A 18 7.57 -37.90 -6.58
CA ASN A 18 7.66 -38.35 -7.98
C ASN A 18 6.31 -38.26 -8.72
N SER A 19 5.19 -38.51 -8.04
CA SER A 19 3.84 -38.36 -8.61
C SER A 19 3.51 -36.89 -8.95
N THR A 20 3.88 -35.96 -8.08
CA THR A 20 3.67 -34.52 -8.30
C THR A 20 4.59 -33.98 -9.40
N ILE A 21 5.83 -34.45 -9.47
CA ILE A 21 6.78 -34.07 -10.53
C ILE A 21 6.35 -34.62 -11.89
N GLU A 22 5.83 -35.85 -11.97
CA GLU A 22 5.32 -36.40 -13.23
C GLU A 22 4.04 -35.69 -13.68
N SER A 23 3.12 -35.37 -12.78
CA SER A 23 1.89 -34.65 -13.15
C SER A 23 2.16 -33.22 -13.63
N VAL A 24 3.18 -32.53 -13.10
CA VAL A 24 3.64 -31.23 -13.63
C VAL A 24 4.36 -31.39 -14.98
N ARG A 25 5.16 -32.45 -15.17
CA ARG A 25 5.79 -32.74 -16.48
C ARG A 25 4.78 -33.05 -17.58
N TYR A 26 3.74 -33.84 -17.29
CA TYR A 26 2.68 -34.13 -18.26
C TYR A 26 1.82 -32.92 -18.57
N ALA A 27 1.62 -31.99 -17.62
CA ALA A 27 0.94 -30.72 -17.87
C ALA A 27 1.78 -29.75 -18.74
N SER A 28 3.11 -29.91 -18.74
CA SER A 28 4.05 -29.09 -19.53
C SER A 28 4.28 -29.61 -20.95
N ALA A 29 3.71 -30.78 -21.30
CA ALA A 29 3.92 -31.47 -22.57
C ALA A 29 2.75 -31.29 -23.57
N GLU A 30 1.72 -30.52 -23.22
CA GLU A 30 0.73 -30.05 -24.18
C GLU A 30 1.29 -28.77 -24.84
N ASP A 31 1.54 -28.81 -26.15
CA ASP A 31 2.07 -27.69 -26.95
C ASP A 31 1.21 -26.43 -26.75
N ILE A 32 1.69 -25.48 -25.94
CA ILE A 32 1.12 -24.14 -25.83
C ILE A 32 1.67 -23.33 -27.01
N PRO A 33 0.84 -22.82 -27.94
CA PRO A 33 1.30 -21.91 -28.98
C PRO A 33 1.86 -20.63 -28.34
N GLU A 34 3.11 -20.27 -28.67
CA GLU A 34 3.68 -18.97 -28.29
C GLU A 34 2.82 -17.85 -28.89
N LEU A 35 2.20 -17.05 -28.01
CA LEU A 35 1.45 -15.87 -28.42
C LEU A 35 2.41 -14.79 -28.90
N SER A 36 2.23 -14.31 -30.13
CA SER A 36 2.98 -13.19 -30.69
C SER A 36 2.63 -11.88 -29.98
N ASP A 37 3.65 -11.21 -29.47
CA ASP A 37 3.57 -9.94 -28.74
C ASP A 37 3.52 -8.74 -29.71
N ASP A 38 2.43 -8.62 -30.48
CA ASP A 38 2.22 -7.51 -31.42
C ASP A 38 1.25 -6.45 -30.84
N CYS A 39 1.75 -5.68 -29.87
CA CYS A 39 1.12 -4.42 -29.49
C CYS A 39 1.64 -3.27 -30.38
N SER A 40 1.22 -3.25 -31.65
CA SER A 40 1.29 -2.04 -32.47
C SER A 40 -0.10 -1.68 -32.98
N SER A 41 -0.83 -0.86 -32.20
CA SER A 41 -2.03 -0.18 -32.67
C SER A 41 -1.73 1.29 -32.94
N THR A 42 -1.74 1.60 -34.23
CA THR A 42 -1.79 2.93 -34.83
C THR A 42 -2.94 3.73 -34.20
N ARG A 43 -2.62 4.92 -33.65
CA ARG A 43 -3.63 5.87 -33.13
C ARG A 43 -4.28 6.58 -34.30
N GLU A 44 -5.56 6.32 -34.55
CA GLU A 44 -6.42 7.26 -35.24
C GLU A 44 -7.03 8.24 -34.23
N GLU A 45 -7.01 9.51 -34.60
CA GLU A 45 -7.55 10.65 -33.86
C GLU A 45 -9.07 10.56 -33.78
N ASN A 46 -9.63 10.68 -32.57
CA ASN A 46 -10.96 11.25 -32.43
C ASN A 46 -11.07 12.05 -31.13
N ASP A 47 -11.60 13.26 -31.28
CA ASP A 47 -11.73 14.35 -30.33
C ASP A 47 -12.93 14.14 -29.38
N GLY A 48 -12.87 14.69 -28.16
CA GLY A 48 -13.99 14.58 -27.21
C GLY A 48 -13.65 14.66 -25.71
N CYS A 49 -13.15 15.82 -25.27
CA CYS A 49 -13.34 16.45 -23.94
C CYS A 49 -13.80 15.56 -22.75
N LEU A 50 -12.86 15.15 -21.89
CA LEU A 50 -13.05 14.97 -20.42
C LEU A 50 -11.67 15.03 -19.71
N ALA A 51 -11.08 16.22 -19.63
CA ALA A 51 -9.84 16.45 -18.89
C ALA A 51 -10.15 16.97 -17.47
N ARG A 52 -10.37 16.07 -16.51
CA ARG A 52 -10.08 16.30 -15.08
C ARG A 52 -10.13 14.99 -14.30
N GLY A 53 -8.98 14.59 -13.75
CA GLY A 53 -8.91 13.60 -12.67
C GLY A 53 -8.67 12.15 -13.09
N ILE A 54 -7.80 11.88 -14.06
CA ILE A 54 -7.28 10.51 -14.22
C ILE A 54 -6.21 10.31 -13.13
N LYS A 55 -6.61 9.65 -12.03
CA LYS A 55 -5.66 9.01 -11.10
C LYS A 55 -4.68 8.19 -11.95
N ARG A 56 -3.37 8.32 -11.72
CA ARG A 56 -2.40 7.34 -12.25
C ARG A 56 -2.76 5.98 -11.67
N VAL A 57 -3.60 5.22 -12.38
CA VAL A 57 -3.90 3.84 -12.03
C VAL A 57 -2.66 3.04 -12.42
N ASN A 58 -2.02 2.40 -11.43
CA ASN A 58 -0.90 1.51 -11.67
C ASN A 58 -1.39 0.32 -12.51
N LEU A 59 -1.09 0.34 -13.81
CA LEU A 59 -1.40 -0.74 -14.76
C LEU A 59 -0.62 -2.04 -14.46
N SER A 60 0.35 -2.01 -13.54
CA SER A 60 1.24 -3.14 -13.21
C SER A 60 0.79 -3.99 -12.02
N GLY A 61 -0.34 -3.66 -11.37
CA GLY A 61 -0.84 -4.37 -10.19
C GLY A 61 0.06 -4.29 -8.94
N LYS A 62 1.18 -3.56 -9.01
CA LYS A 62 2.08 -3.34 -7.86
C LYS A 62 1.64 -2.09 -7.07
N PRO A 63 1.62 -2.15 -5.73
CA PRO A 63 1.31 -1.00 -4.91
C PRO A 63 2.35 0.13 -5.15
N PRO A 64 1.92 1.40 -5.20
CA PRO A 64 2.83 2.53 -5.33
C PRO A 64 3.84 2.64 -4.16
N ASN A 65 5.04 3.13 -4.47
CA ASN A 65 6.13 3.23 -3.48
C ASN A 65 6.15 4.58 -2.76
N ILE A 66 6.39 4.53 -1.45
CA ILE A 66 6.72 5.67 -0.59
C ILE A 66 8.17 5.49 -0.14
N LEU A 67 8.98 6.52 -0.27
CA LEU A 67 10.40 6.49 0.08
C LEU A 67 10.65 7.37 1.30
N ILE A 68 11.47 6.89 2.24
CA ILE A 68 11.92 7.67 3.40
C ILE A 68 13.43 7.87 3.29
N TYR A 69 13.86 9.13 3.28
CA TYR A 69 15.26 9.54 3.29
C TYR A 69 15.62 10.14 4.66
N LEU A 70 16.62 9.55 5.32
CA LEU A 70 17.07 9.93 6.67
C LEU A 70 18.46 10.59 6.69
N GLY A 71 19.04 10.89 5.53
CA GLY A 71 20.40 11.45 5.43
C GLY A 71 21.49 10.40 5.40
N SER A 72 22.69 10.77 5.87
CA SER A 72 23.90 9.95 5.75
C SER A 72 24.02 8.86 6.82
N LYS A 73 23.27 9.00 7.92
CA LYS A 73 23.28 8.07 9.04
C LYS A 73 22.49 6.80 8.73
N THR A 74 23.04 5.64 9.10
CA THR A 74 22.31 4.37 9.11
C THR A 74 21.36 4.30 10.30
N ALA A 75 20.32 5.13 10.30
CA ALA A 75 19.35 5.23 11.38
C ALA A 75 18.21 4.22 11.21
N LYS A 76 18.52 2.91 11.32
CA LYS A 76 17.50 1.84 11.20
C LYS A 76 16.36 2.00 12.20
N VAL A 77 16.67 2.50 13.41
CA VAL A 77 15.67 2.72 14.47
C VAL A 77 14.72 3.85 14.08
N GLU A 78 15.25 5.00 13.64
CA GLU A 78 14.45 6.14 13.19
C GLU A 78 13.59 5.77 11.98
N PHE A 79 14.12 4.97 11.05
CA PHE A 79 13.35 4.46 9.92
C PHE A 79 12.11 3.68 10.36
N GLU A 80 12.27 2.69 11.25
CA GLU A 80 11.13 1.90 11.71
C GLU A 80 10.15 2.73 12.56
N GLN A 81 10.62 3.74 13.30
CA GLN A 81 9.76 4.67 14.03
C GLN A 81 8.86 5.48 13.07
N VAL A 82 9.47 6.16 12.09
CA VAL A 82 8.72 6.94 11.09
C VAL A 82 7.78 6.05 10.30
N LYS A 83 8.26 4.86 9.90
CA LYS A 83 7.46 3.87 9.18
C LYS A 83 6.25 3.40 10.00
N SER A 84 6.40 3.11 11.29
CA SER A 84 5.29 2.71 12.16
C SER A 84 4.20 3.78 12.21
N VAL A 85 4.59 5.04 12.43
CA VAL A 85 3.64 6.16 12.48
C VAL A 85 2.92 6.34 11.14
N LEU A 86 3.64 6.18 10.02
CA LEU A 86 3.03 6.24 8.70
C LEU A 86 2.06 5.09 8.43
N GLN A 87 2.40 3.86 8.82
CA GLN A 87 1.52 2.69 8.67
C GLN A 87 0.22 2.81 9.46
N GLU A 88 0.21 3.57 10.55
CA GLU A 88 -1.02 3.90 11.28
C GLU A 88 -1.86 4.98 10.58
N CYS A 89 -1.26 5.72 9.65
CA CYS A 89 -1.90 6.81 8.91
C CYS A 89 -2.41 6.40 7.53
N ILE A 90 -1.69 5.52 6.83
CA ILE A 90 -1.98 5.11 5.45
C ILE A 90 -2.56 3.69 5.40
N ASP A 91 -3.24 3.36 4.32
CA ASP A 91 -3.65 2.00 4.04
C ASP A 91 -2.42 1.10 3.76
N VAL A 92 -2.16 0.15 4.65
CA VAL A 92 -0.99 -0.75 4.61
C VAL A 92 -0.97 -1.62 3.36
N ASP A 93 -2.13 -1.94 2.80
CA ASP A 93 -2.25 -2.81 1.61
C ASP A 93 -2.13 -2.00 0.30
N SER A 94 -2.30 -0.68 0.36
CA SER A 94 -2.25 0.20 -0.81
C SER A 94 -0.84 0.71 -1.14
N TYR A 95 0.11 0.66 -0.21
CA TYR A 95 1.43 1.30 -0.37
C TYR A 95 2.58 0.44 0.12
N THR A 96 3.74 0.55 -0.52
CA THR A 96 4.98 -0.04 -0.02
C THR A 96 5.97 1.03 0.42
N ILE A 97 6.46 0.94 1.66
CA ILE A 97 7.41 1.91 2.25
C ILE A 97 8.84 1.35 2.18
N TYR A 98 9.75 2.10 1.57
CA TYR A 98 11.17 1.77 1.49
C TYR A 98 12.07 2.85 2.07
N HIS A 99 13.23 2.45 2.58
CA HIS A 99 14.31 3.36 2.96
C HIS A 99 15.10 3.73 1.70
N LEU A 100 15.19 5.03 1.39
CA LEU A 100 16.07 5.57 0.37
C LEU A 100 17.40 5.98 1.02
N HIS A 101 18.44 5.17 0.82
CA HIS A 101 19.79 5.51 1.27
C HIS A 101 20.42 6.61 0.42
N GLU A 102 21.32 7.40 1.00
CA GLU A 102 22.00 8.49 0.30
C GLU A 102 22.68 8.05 -1.00
N GLU A 103 23.36 6.89 -1.00
CA GLU A 103 23.99 6.34 -2.19
C GLU A 103 23.01 5.97 -3.32
N GLN A 104 21.73 5.82 -3.00
CA GLN A 104 20.66 5.44 -3.92
C GLN A 104 19.96 6.68 -4.50
N VAL A 105 20.08 7.85 -3.87
CA VAL A 105 19.41 9.09 -4.34
C VAL A 105 19.82 9.42 -5.78
N LEU A 106 21.08 9.22 -6.13
CA LEU A 106 21.60 9.49 -7.48
C LEU A 106 21.38 8.34 -8.48
N LYS A 107 20.94 7.16 -8.00
CA LYS A 107 20.76 5.97 -8.83
C LYS A 107 19.31 5.89 -9.35
N ALA A 108 19.14 5.64 -10.63
CA ALA A 108 17.83 5.27 -11.19
C ALA A 108 17.36 3.92 -10.61
N PRO A 109 16.06 3.61 -10.53
CA PRO A 109 14.91 4.30 -11.13
C PRO A 109 13.86 4.83 -10.12
N TRP A 110 14.25 5.17 -8.89
CA TRP A 110 13.27 5.46 -7.83
C TRP A 110 12.34 6.65 -8.15
N VAL A 111 12.86 7.70 -8.79
CA VAL A 111 12.13 8.93 -9.18
C VAL A 111 10.87 8.64 -10.01
N ASP A 112 10.90 7.59 -10.83
CA ASP A 112 9.80 7.23 -11.72
C ASP A 112 8.81 6.25 -11.08
N ASN A 113 9.21 5.61 -9.98
CA ASN A 113 8.44 4.54 -9.31
C ASN A 113 7.91 4.93 -7.93
N SER A 114 8.15 6.15 -7.47
CA SER A 114 7.69 6.65 -6.16
C SER A 114 6.58 7.69 -6.30
N VAL A 115 5.57 7.60 -5.42
CA VAL A 115 4.49 8.58 -5.33
C VAL A 115 4.83 9.69 -4.34
N LEU A 116 5.47 9.34 -3.22
CA LEU A 116 5.83 10.26 -2.16
C LEU A 116 7.27 10.01 -1.71
N LEU A 117 8.03 11.10 -1.55
CA LEU A 117 9.33 11.10 -0.88
C LEU A 117 9.21 11.84 0.45
N ILE A 118 9.59 11.16 1.53
CA ILE A 118 9.63 11.70 2.88
C ILE A 118 11.08 12.01 3.21
N ILE A 119 11.37 13.25 3.59
CA ILE A 119 12.70 13.72 3.98
C ILE A 119 12.64 14.01 5.48
N ALA A 120 13.21 13.13 6.30
CA ALA A 120 13.22 13.25 7.77
C ALA A 120 14.67 13.22 8.26
N THR A 121 15.37 14.35 8.11
CA THR A 121 16.77 14.45 8.51
C THR A 121 17.11 15.86 8.98
N ASP A 122 17.75 15.94 10.15
CA ASP A 122 18.30 17.20 10.67
C ASP A 122 19.61 17.60 9.96
N GLU A 123 20.18 16.70 9.13
CA GLU A 123 21.43 16.95 8.41
C GLU A 123 21.23 17.86 7.18
N PRO A 124 22.27 18.64 6.81
CA PRO A 124 22.22 19.42 5.58
C PRO A 124 22.20 18.47 4.37
N ILE A 125 21.27 18.71 3.44
CA ILE A 125 21.15 17.94 2.21
C ILE A 125 22.19 18.45 1.20
N SER A 126 22.95 17.54 0.59
CA SER A 126 23.92 17.88 -0.46
C SER A 126 23.26 18.52 -1.67
N GLU A 127 23.98 19.36 -2.41
CA GLU A 127 23.45 20.03 -3.60
C GLU A 127 23.00 19.04 -4.67
N GLU A 128 23.70 17.91 -4.81
CA GLU A 128 23.36 16.85 -5.76
C GLU A 128 22.03 16.17 -5.40
N ASN A 129 21.82 15.87 -4.11
CA ASN A 129 20.59 15.27 -3.63
C ASN A 129 19.42 16.26 -3.76
N HIS A 130 19.65 17.53 -3.42
CA HIS A 130 18.67 18.61 -3.59
C HIS A 130 18.23 18.71 -5.06
N LYS A 131 19.16 18.72 -6.02
CA LYS A 131 18.85 18.73 -7.46
C LYS A 131 18.00 17.53 -7.89
N GLN A 132 18.26 16.34 -7.34
CA GLN A 132 17.41 15.16 -7.63
C GLN A 132 16.00 15.30 -7.04
N PHE A 133 15.86 15.82 -5.82
CA PHE A 133 14.55 16.06 -5.21
C PHE A 133 13.75 17.09 -6.01
N MET A 134 14.40 18.15 -6.51
CA MET A 134 13.76 19.12 -7.41
C MET A 134 13.37 18.51 -8.76
N LYS A 135 14.15 17.57 -9.30
CA LYS A 135 13.81 16.80 -10.50
C LYS A 135 12.62 15.87 -10.27
N PHE A 136 12.47 15.33 -9.07
CA PHE A 136 11.30 14.53 -8.71
C PHE A 136 10.05 15.41 -8.65
N LEU A 137 10.12 16.59 -8.02
CA LEU A 137 9.02 17.56 -8.02
C LEU A 137 8.66 18.03 -9.44
N SER A 138 9.64 18.27 -10.33
CA SER A 138 9.37 18.73 -11.70
C SER A 138 8.56 17.73 -12.53
N LYS A 139 8.62 16.44 -12.18
CA LYS A 139 7.85 15.34 -12.81
C LYS A 139 6.46 15.14 -12.20
N GLY A 140 6.05 16.00 -11.27
CA GLY A 140 4.80 15.85 -10.51
C GLY A 140 4.91 14.90 -9.31
N GLY A 141 6.12 14.63 -8.84
CA GLY A 141 6.36 13.93 -7.59
C GLY A 141 5.95 14.76 -6.38
N LYS A 142 5.79 14.11 -5.23
CA LYS A 142 5.34 14.76 -4.00
C LYS A 142 6.34 14.59 -2.88
N ILE A 143 6.61 15.65 -2.12
CA ILE A 143 7.59 15.64 -1.03
C ILE A 143 6.93 16.00 0.30
N LEU A 144 7.28 15.26 1.35
CA LEU A 144 6.93 15.60 2.73
C LEU A 144 8.22 15.72 3.54
N GLY A 145 8.56 16.95 3.94
CA GLY A 145 9.74 17.23 4.76
C GLY A 145 9.37 17.30 6.24
N PHE A 146 10.02 16.49 7.08
CA PHE A 146 9.92 16.56 8.53
C PHE A 146 11.23 17.06 9.14
N SER A 147 11.16 18.17 9.86
CA SER A 147 12.28 18.84 10.55
C SER A 147 13.56 18.96 9.70
N SER A 148 13.41 19.02 8.38
CA SER A 148 14.54 18.93 7.46
C SER A 148 15.07 20.29 7.01
N SER A 149 16.30 20.28 6.50
CA SER A 149 16.94 21.44 5.87
C SER A 149 16.45 21.70 4.42
N PHE A 150 15.60 20.83 3.86
CA PHE A 150 15.10 20.96 2.50
C PHE A 150 14.19 22.18 2.34
N THR A 151 14.51 23.05 1.38
CA THR A 151 13.69 24.21 1.01
C THR A 151 13.83 24.54 -0.48
N PHE A 152 12.83 25.22 -1.03
CA PHE A 152 12.85 25.81 -2.36
C PHE A 152 11.87 27.00 -2.43
N ASP A 153 11.79 27.66 -3.59
CA ASP A 153 10.83 28.74 -3.87
C ASP A 153 10.93 29.96 -2.94
N GLY A 154 12.16 30.36 -2.58
CA GLY A 154 12.41 31.58 -1.80
C GLY A 154 12.08 31.48 -0.31
N ILE A 155 11.78 30.28 0.19
CA ILE A 155 11.61 30.01 1.62
C ILE A 155 12.95 29.72 2.26
N GLN A 156 13.22 30.41 3.37
CA GLN A 156 14.38 30.18 4.22
C GLN A 156 13.96 29.59 5.55
N ILE A 157 14.83 28.74 6.09
CA ILE A 157 14.73 28.24 7.45
C ILE A 157 15.57 29.15 8.35
N LYS A 158 14.96 29.72 9.39
CA LYS A 158 15.67 30.48 10.42
C LYS A 158 15.59 29.78 11.77
N ASN A 159 16.74 29.64 12.42
CA ASN A 159 16.80 29.16 13.79
C ASN A 159 16.53 30.34 14.74
N LYS A 160 15.31 30.41 15.27
CA LYS A 160 14.83 31.49 16.15
C LYS A 160 14.46 30.96 17.54
N LEU A 161 14.10 29.68 17.63
CA LEU A 161 13.50 29.06 18.81
C LEU A 161 14.41 27.99 19.37
N LYS A 162 14.10 27.54 20.59
CA LYS A 162 14.70 26.33 21.15
C LYS A 162 13.83 25.13 20.78
N LYS A 163 14.46 23.97 20.63
CA LYS A 163 13.73 22.70 20.48
C LYS A 163 12.92 22.44 21.76
N ALA A 164 11.61 22.66 21.68
CA ALA A 164 10.69 22.58 22.80
C ALA A 164 9.27 22.28 22.31
N VAL A 165 8.38 21.94 23.24
CA VAL A 165 6.96 21.78 22.94
C VAL A 165 6.33 23.16 22.83
N HIS A 166 5.65 23.41 21.71
CA HIS A 166 4.92 24.64 21.45
C HIS A 166 3.48 24.32 21.07
N GLU A 167 2.57 25.26 21.33
CA GLU A 167 1.20 25.19 20.80
C GLU A 167 1.16 25.73 19.37
N LEU A 168 0.58 24.93 18.46
CA LEU A 168 0.45 25.22 17.04
C LEU A 168 -1.04 25.35 16.69
N VAL A 169 -1.30 26.23 15.74
CA VAL A 169 -2.60 26.38 15.08
C VAL A 169 -2.43 25.90 13.63
N VAL A 170 -3.02 24.76 13.31
CA VAL A 170 -3.01 24.16 11.99
C VAL A 170 -4.32 24.46 11.28
N SER A 171 -4.25 25.02 10.08
CA SER A 171 -5.41 25.26 9.22
C SER A 171 -5.65 24.05 8.32
N LYS A 172 -6.81 23.43 8.45
CA LYS A 172 -7.28 22.34 7.58
C LYS A 172 -7.68 22.84 6.20
N MET A 173 -7.94 21.90 5.28
CA MET A 173 -8.45 22.22 3.94
C MET A 173 -9.87 22.81 3.94
N ASP A 174 -10.70 22.46 4.92
CA ASP A 174 -12.04 23.05 5.13
C ASP A 174 -12.00 24.42 5.83
N SER A 175 -10.81 25.00 6.01
CA SER A 175 -10.55 26.25 6.75
C SER A 175 -10.85 26.19 8.25
N THR A 176 -11.05 25.01 8.82
CA THR A 176 -11.11 24.86 10.29
C THR A 176 -9.71 24.87 10.90
N GLU A 177 -9.60 25.37 12.12
CA GLU A 177 -8.34 25.44 12.85
C GLU A 177 -8.27 24.36 13.93
N ILE A 178 -7.19 23.57 13.93
CA ILE A 178 -6.86 22.65 15.01
C ILE A 178 -5.75 23.25 15.85
N LYS A 179 -5.98 23.30 17.16
CA LYS A 179 -4.94 23.61 18.15
C LYS A 179 -4.39 22.33 18.77
N LEU A 180 -3.08 22.17 18.73
CA LEU A 180 -2.36 21.04 19.30
C LEU A 180 -0.95 21.44 19.74
N ASN A 181 -0.38 20.71 20.69
CA ASN A 181 0.99 20.88 21.14
C ASN A 181 1.88 19.85 20.45
N LEU A 182 2.99 20.30 19.85
CA LEU A 182 3.99 19.43 19.23
C LEU A 182 5.39 19.91 19.59
N LEU A 183 6.34 18.97 19.53
CA LEU A 183 7.76 19.28 19.56
C LEU A 183 8.14 19.97 18.23
N VAL A 184 8.81 21.12 18.32
CA VAL A 184 9.29 21.88 17.16
C VAL A 184 10.82 21.83 17.12
N SER A 185 11.42 21.76 15.94
CA SER A 185 12.88 21.65 15.74
C SER A 185 13.69 22.84 16.27
N GLY A 186 13.04 23.98 16.54
CA GLY A 186 13.67 25.27 16.86
C GLY A 186 13.74 26.21 15.65
N CYS A 187 13.40 25.70 14.47
CA CYS A 187 13.43 26.45 13.22
C CYS A 187 12.03 26.90 12.77
N ILE A 188 11.99 28.01 12.05
CA ILE A 188 10.77 28.58 11.45
C ILE A 188 11.00 28.84 9.95
N PHE A 189 9.92 28.88 9.18
CA PHE A 189 9.96 29.25 7.77
C PHE A 189 9.69 30.74 7.59
N GLU A 190 10.52 31.40 6.79
CA GLU A 190 10.34 32.79 6.39
C GLU A 190 10.43 32.91 4.86
N GLU A 191 9.47 33.63 4.29
CA GLU A 191 9.42 33.93 2.87
C GLU A 191 10.22 35.21 2.60
N VAL A 192 11.31 35.10 1.84
CA VAL A 192 12.26 36.20 1.63
C VAL A 192 11.78 37.17 0.56
N MET A 193 11.02 36.68 -0.42
CA MET A 193 10.50 37.47 -1.55
C MET A 193 9.00 37.24 -1.66
N LYS A 194 8.21 38.26 -1.30
CA LYS A 194 6.78 38.29 -1.62
C LYS A 194 6.63 38.71 -3.07
N GLU A 195 6.82 37.78 -4.01
CA GLU A 195 6.30 37.98 -5.36
C GLU A 195 4.78 37.82 -5.34
N ASP A 196 4.06 38.62 -6.12
CA ASP A 196 2.58 38.64 -6.21
C ASP A 196 1.96 37.31 -6.70
N THR A 197 2.79 36.30 -6.94
CA THR A 197 2.45 34.94 -7.35
C THR A 197 2.87 33.88 -6.32
N SER A 198 2.88 34.20 -5.01
CA SER A 198 3.34 33.28 -3.96
C SER A 198 2.61 31.93 -4.04
N LYS A 199 3.32 30.90 -4.51
CA LYS A 199 2.86 29.49 -4.56
C LYS A 199 2.90 28.81 -3.19
N VAL A 200 3.16 29.59 -2.15
CA VAL A 200 3.33 29.18 -0.76
C VAL A 200 2.01 29.33 0.00
N LYS A 201 1.44 28.21 0.41
CA LYS A 201 0.29 28.17 1.32
C LYS A 201 0.78 27.83 2.73
N ILE A 202 0.51 28.70 3.70
CA ILE A 202 0.85 28.46 5.10
C ILE A 202 -0.20 27.53 5.71
N LEU A 203 0.24 26.38 6.25
CA LEU A 203 -0.63 25.39 6.88
C LEU A 203 -0.63 25.47 8.39
N SER A 204 0.46 25.93 9.01
CA SER A 204 0.54 26.01 10.47
C SER A 204 1.39 27.18 10.96
N ARG A 205 0.93 27.77 12.07
CA ARG A 205 1.61 28.85 12.79
C ARG A 205 1.69 28.52 14.27
N LEU A 206 2.74 29.01 14.92
CA LEU A 206 2.83 29.00 16.38
C LEU A 206 1.80 29.95 16.99
N ASN A 207 1.24 29.56 18.13
CA ASN A 207 0.43 30.48 18.95
C ASN A 207 1.33 31.40 19.80
N ASN A 208 2.24 32.12 19.13
CA ASN A 208 3.09 33.14 19.74
C ASN A 208 2.74 34.53 19.20
N ALA A 209 3.34 35.58 19.78
CA ALA A 209 3.05 36.96 19.40
C ALA A 209 3.32 37.24 17.91
N ASP A 210 4.37 36.61 17.36
CA ASP A 210 4.84 36.82 15.99
C ASP A 210 4.09 35.95 14.96
N LYS A 211 3.28 34.98 15.42
CA LYS A 211 2.62 33.95 14.60
C LYS A 211 3.57 33.26 13.62
N ASP A 212 4.72 32.84 14.15
CA ASP A 212 5.82 32.23 13.39
C ASP A 212 5.34 30.99 12.61
N THR A 213 5.75 30.87 11.35
CA THR A 213 5.30 29.80 10.44
C THR A 213 6.15 28.55 10.61
N VAL A 214 5.48 27.40 10.73
CA VAL A 214 6.12 26.10 11.02
C VAL A 214 5.75 24.98 10.05
N ILE A 215 4.62 25.11 9.34
CA ILE A 215 4.27 24.18 8.24
C ILE A 215 3.84 24.99 7.02
N VAL A 216 4.44 24.67 5.87
CA VAL A 216 4.17 25.30 4.57
C VAL A 216 3.87 24.24 3.52
N HIS A 217 3.01 24.60 2.57
CA HIS A 217 2.69 23.83 1.38
C HIS A 217 3.12 24.63 0.14
N LEU A 218 3.90 23.99 -0.71
CA LEU A 218 4.58 24.56 -1.86
C LEU A 218 4.18 23.79 -3.12
N SER A 219 3.89 24.51 -4.18
CA SER A 219 3.67 23.92 -5.50
C SER A 219 4.86 24.20 -6.41
N TYR A 220 5.25 23.20 -7.21
CA TYR A 220 6.41 23.28 -8.07
C TYR A 220 6.12 22.77 -9.49
N GLY A 221 6.48 23.60 -10.48
CA GLY A 221 6.26 23.33 -11.90
C GLY A 221 4.78 23.22 -12.30
N ASP A 222 4.55 22.96 -13.59
CA ASP A 222 3.21 22.83 -14.16
C ASP A 222 2.72 21.37 -14.18
N SER A 223 3.59 20.43 -13.82
CA SER A 223 3.30 18.98 -13.76
C SER A 223 2.64 18.54 -12.45
N GLY A 224 2.24 19.48 -11.60
CA GLY A 224 1.55 19.20 -10.33
C GLY A 224 2.46 18.68 -9.22
N GLY A 225 3.73 19.12 -9.18
CA GLY A 225 4.64 18.79 -8.09
C GLY A 225 4.23 19.54 -6.81
N GLU A 226 4.18 18.85 -5.68
CA GLU A 226 3.74 19.42 -4.41
C GLU A 226 4.71 19.04 -3.30
N ALA A 227 5.00 19.97 -2.39
CA ALA A 227 5.80 19.70 -1.22
C ALA A 227 5.19 20.31 0.03
N ILE A 228 5.07 19.53 1.10
CA ILE A 228 4.72 20.04 2.43
C ILE A 228 5.95 19.93 3.30
N LEU A 229 6.37 21.04 3.90
CA LEU A 229 7.53 21.10 4.78
C LEU A 229 7.07 21.46 6.19
N SER A 230 7.48 20.67 7.17
CA SER A 230 7.13 20.83 8.59
C SER A 230 8.41 20.95 9.43
N GLN A 231 8.48 21.98 10.28
CA GLN A 231 9.46 22.08 11.36
C GLN A 231 8.93 21.54 12.70
N ALA A 232 7.70 21.01 12.71
CA ALA A 232 7.13 20.28 13.82
C ALA A 232 7.26 18.77 13.58
N TYR A 233 7.64 18.04 14.62
CA TYR A 233 7.77 16.59 14.58
C TYR A 233 6.38 15.94 14.62
N LEU A 234 5.92 15.46 13.46
CA LEU A 234 4.64 14.74 13.28
C LEU A 234 4.87 13.23 13.15
N GLU A 235 6.05 12.85 12.72
CA GLU A 235 6.52 11.52 12.36
C GLU A 235 7.10 10.71 13.53
N LEU A 236 7.33 11.35 14.67
CA LEU A 236 7.88 10.70 15.86
C LEU A 236 6.77 10.25 16.82
N ASP A 237 6.95 9.06 17.39
CA ASP A 237 6.15 8.60 18.52
C ASP A 237 6.54 9.41 19.77
N ILE A 238 5.55 9.75 20.61
CA ILE A 238 5.77 10.53 21.83
C ILE A 238 6.79 9.85 22.77
N ASN A 239 6.83 8.51 22.81
CA ASN A 239 7.76 7.73 23.61
C ASN A 239 9.19 7.73 23.04
N SER A 240 9.35 8.10 21.77
CA SER A 240 10.67 8.26 21.12
C SER A 240 11.24 9.68 21.24
N MET A 241 10.46 10.63 21.75
CA MET A 241 10.88 12.02 21.87
C MET A 241 11.68 12.26 23.16
N ASP A 242 12.77 13.01 23.04
CA ASP A 242 13.52 13.53 24.19
C ASP A 242 12.76 14.69 24.84
N VAL A 243 11.72 14.36 25.62
CA VAL A 243 10.91 15.35 26.34
C VAL A 243 11.61 15.76 27.63
N GLN A 244 11.77 17.06 27.83
CA GLN A 244 12.54 17.61 28.97
C GLN A 244 11.74 17.60 30.29
N THR A 245 10.41 17.66 30.23
CA THR A 245 9.53 17.76 31.40
C THR A 245 8.33 16.82 31.32
N GLU A 246 7.79 16.40 32.48
CA GLU A 246 6.58 15.57 32.55
C GLU A 246 5.33 16.33 32.05
N GLU A 247 5.31 17.65 32.25
CA GLU A 247 4.25 18.54 31.77
C GLU A 247 4.18 18.53 30.23
N ASP A 248 5.33 18.67 29.56
CA ASP A 248 5.44 18.59 28.11
C ASP A 248 4.97 17.23 27.56
N PHE A 249 5.32 16.14 28.25
CA PHE A 249 4.91 14.79 27.86
C PHE A 249 3.39 14.64 27.91
N ASN A 250 2.76 15.18 28.96
CA ASN A 250 1.30 15.17 29.10
C ASN A 250 0.61 16.02 28.01
N LEU A 251 1.18 17.17 27.63
CA LEU A 251 0.65 18.00 26.54
C LEU A 251 0.72 17.28 25.19
N LEU A 252 1.82 16.60 24.89
CA LEU A 252 1.98 15.79 23.68
C LEU A 252 0.99 14.63 23.66
N LYS A 253 0.81 13.95 24.80
CA LYS A 253 -0.13 12.84 24.94
C LYS A 253 -1.58 13.26 24.68
N ILE A 254 -2.01 14.39 25.24
CA ILE A 254 -3.35 14.95 24.98
C ILE A 254 -3.50 15.35 23.50
N SER A 255 -2.42 15.81 22.88
CA SER A 255 -2.39 16.24 21.49
C SER A 255 -2.22 15.10 20.48
N ASN A 256 -1.96 13.86 20.92
CA ASN A 256 -1.57 12.76 20.06
C ASN A 256 -2.63 12.43 19.00
N THR A 257 -3.91 12.35 19.39
CA THR A 257 -5.01 12.09 18.44
C THR A 257 -5.07 13.15 17.35
N LYS A 258 -4.88 14.42 17.73
CA LYS A 258 -4.85 15.55 16.79
C LYS A 258 -3.59 15.53 15.92
N ARG A 259 -2.46 15.04 16.43
CA ARG A 259 -1.22 14.84 15.64
C ARG A 259 -1.49 13.89 14.47
N TYR A 260 -2.11 12.74 14.74
CA TYR A 260 -2.50 11.79 13.68
C TYR A 260 -3.52 12.39 12.70
N GLU A 261 -4.48 13.16 13.20
CA GLU A 261 -5.45 13.86 12.36
C GLU A 261 -4.76 14.83 11.39
N VAL A 262 -3.86 15.68 11.90
CA VAL A 262 -3.07 16.61 11.08
C VAL A 262 -2.19 15.87 10.08
N LEU A 263 -1.52 14.79 10.51
CA LEU A 263 -0.67 14.00 9.62
C LEU A 263 -1.48 13.33 8.49
N LYS A 264 -2.66 12.77 8.80
CA LYS A 264 -3.58 12.21 7.79
C LYS A 264 -4.05 13.27 6.81
N GLU A 265 -4.43 14.45 7.27
CA GLU A 265 -4.84 15.57 6.40
C GLU A 265 -3.69 15.99 5.45
N ILE A 266 -2.46 16.06 5.96
CA ILE A 266 -1.26 16.35 5.14
C ILE A 266 -1.08 15.26 4.08
N LEU A 267 -1.14 13.98 4.45
CA LEU A 267 -0.98 12.86 3.51
C LEU A 267 -2.11 12.82 2.47
N ILE A 268 -3.36 13.07 2.86
CA ILE A 268 -4.51 13.16 1.95
C ILE A 268 -4.35 14.34 1.00
N SER A 269 -3.84 15.48 1.48
CA SER A 269 -3.56 16.63 0.60
C SER A 269 -2.48 16.34 -0.43
N LEU A 270 -1.49 15.50 -0.07
CA LEU A 270 -0.53 14.92 -0.99
C LEU A 270 -1.12 13.76 -1.80
N GLY A 271 -2.42 13.48 -1.75
CA GLY A 271 -3.10 12.51 -2.60
C GLY A 271 -2.87 11.05 -2.22
N LEU A 272 -2.45 10.77 -0.98
CA LEU A 272 -2.40 9.41 -0.43
C LEU A 272 -3.78 8.98 0.09
N ASN A 273 -4.02 7.68 0.06
CA ASN A 273 -5.19 7.05 0.65
C ASN A 273 -4.93 6.74 2.12
N CYS A 274 -5.60 7.48 2.99
CA CYS A 274 -5.58 7.31 4.45
C CYS A 274 -6.90 6.74 4.98
N GLU A 275 -7.80 6.29 4.11
CA GLU A 275 -8.99 5.57 4.54
C GLU A 275 -8.56 4.23 5.13
N LEU A 276 -9.14 3.86 6.27
CA LEU A 276 -8.99 2.51 6.81
C LEU A 276 -9.61 1.55 5.80
N SER A 277 -8.78 0.83 5.07
CA SER A 277 -9.22 -0.26 4.21
C SER A 277 -10.03 -1.22 5.08
N LYS A 278 -11.32 -1.36 4.73
CA LYS A 278 -12.12 -2.43 5.30
C LYS A 278 -11.52 -3.72 4.75
N ILE A 279 -11.08 -4.61 5.63
CA ILE A 279 -10.70 -5.97 5.25
C ILE A 279 -11.85 -6.50 4.38
N PRO A 280 -11.61 -6.82 3.10
CA PRO A 280 -12.68 -7.25 2.21
C PRO A 280 -13.29 -8.53 2.79
N MET A 281 -14.62 -8.60 2.79
CA MET A 281 -15.32 -9.77 3.29
C MET A 281 -15.00 -10.97 2.40
N LEU A 282 -14.71 -12.11 3.01
CA LEU A 282 -14.47 -13.36 2.29
C LEU A 282 -15.71 -13.72 1.48
N THR A 283 -15.49 -14.13 0.24
CA THR A 283 -16.58 -14.53 -0.66
C THR A 283 -16.68 -16.05 -0.74
N PRO A 284 -17.89 -16.60 -0.98
CA PRO A 284 -18.04 -18.03 -1.17
C PRO A 284 -17.24 -18.51 -2.38
N ILE A 285 -16.93 -19.79 -2.40
CA ILE A 285 -16.30 -20.45 -3.54
C ILE A 285 -17.43 -20.92 -4.47
N TYR A 286 -17.28 -20.70 -5.76
CA TYR A 286 -18.16 -21.19 -6.81
C TYR A 286 -17.49 -22.34 -7.53
N LEU A 287 -18.20 -23.46 -7.62
CA LEU A 287 -17.79 -24.59 -8.44
C LEU A 287 -18.31 -24.37 -9.86
N LEU A 288 -17.41 -23.96 -10.75
CA LEU A 288 -17.74 -23.62 -12.14
C LEU A 288 -17.29 -24.76 -13.06
N SER A 289 -18.15 -25.08 -14.03
CA SER A 289 -17.83 -25.98 -15.14
C SER A 289 -18.59 -25.52 -16.37
N SER A 290 -17.96 -25.57 -17.53
CA SER A 290 -18.63 -25.37 -18.82
C SER A 290 -19.22 -26.68 -19.38
N ASP A 291 -18.76 -27.82 -18.89
CA ASP A 291 -19.18 -29.14 -19.31
C ASP A 291 -20.08 -29.75 -18.23
N GLU A 292 -21.36 -29.89 -18.58
CA GLU A 292 -22.38 -30.41 -17.68
C GLU A 292 -22.16 -31.90 -17.36
N GLU A 293 -21.61 -32.69 -18.28
CA GLU A 293 -21.34 -34.11 -18.03
C GLU A 293 -20.21 -34.27 -17.03
N ILE A 294 -19.12 -33.50 -17.20
CA ILE A 294 -17.99 -33.49 -16.26
C ILE A 294 -18.44 -32.94 -14.90
N ARG A 295 -19.29 -31.90 -14.89
CA ARG A 295 -19.84 -31.33 -13.66
C ARG A 295 -20.67 -32.35 -12.89
N LEU A 296 -21.59 -33.04 -13.56
CA LEU A 296 -22.43 -34.06 -12.93
C LEU A 296 -21.60 -35.25 -12.43
N ALA A 297 -20.60 -35.69 -13.19
CA ALA A 297 -19.69 -36.74 -12.76
C ALA A 297 -18.91 -36.32 -11.49
N PHE A 298 -18.47 -35.06 -11.42
CA PHE A 298 -17.78 -34.53 -10.25
C PHE A 298 -18.70 -34.41 -9.03
N LEU A 299 -19.93 -33.91 -9.21
CA LEU A 299 -20.91 -33.81 -8.12
C LEU A 299 -21.28 -35.18 -7.55
N LYS A 300 -21.45 -36.19 -8.41
CA LYS A 300 -21.67 -37.57 -7.98
C LYS A 300 -20.48 -38.14 -7.21
N TRP A 301 -19.25 -37.79 -7.60
CA TRP A 301 -18.06 -38.15 -6.84
C TRP A 301 -18.02 -37.44 -5.49
N LEU A 302 -18.38 -36.15 -5.44
CA LEU A 302 -18.44 -35.36 -4.21
C LEU A 302 -19.41 -35.95 -3.19
N GLU A 303 -20.59 -36.41 -3.59
CA GLU A 303 -21.58 -37.04 -2.71
C GLU A 303 -20.99 -38.20 -1.88
N GLY A 304 -20.04 -38.96 -2.45
CA GLY A 304 -19.35 -40.05 -1.73
C GLY A 304 -18.17 -39.60 -0.87
N ASN A 305 -17.79 -38.32 -0.94
CA ASN A 305 -16.61 -37.75 -0.32
C ASN A 305 -16.93 -36.63 0.68
N VAL A 306 -18.19 -36.29 0.91
CA VAL A 306 -18.60 -35.32 1.93
C VAL A 306 -19.36 -36.03 3.04
N ASP A 307 -19.44 -35.41 4.22
CA ASP A 307 -20.29 -35.92 5.29
C ASP A 307 -21.79 -35.65 5.01
N ALA A 308 -22.66 -36.05 5.95
CA ALA A 308 -24.10 -35.89 5.82
C ALA A 308 -24.56 -34.41 5.72
N GLU A 309 -23.71 -33.46 6.09
CA GLU A 309 -23.97 -32.01 6.01
C GLU A 309 -23.28 -31.35 4.79
N GLY A 310 -22.65 -32.15 3.92
CA GLY A 310 -21.91 -31.65 2.76
C GLY A 310 -20.55 -31.06 3.13
N LEU A 311 -20.04 -31.30 4.33
CA LEU A 311 -18.78 -30.76 4.80
C LEU A 311 -17.63 -31.73 4.48
N ARG A 312 -16.54 -31.17 3.97
CA ARG A 312 -15.24 -31.80 3.84
C ARG A 312 -14.26 -31.10 4.77
N ALA A 313 -13.99 -31.71 5.91
CA ALA A 313 -13.02 -31.20 6.87
C ALA A 313 -11.58 -31.38 6.35
N SER A 314 -10.74 -30.38 6.58
CA SER A 314 -9.29 -30.44 6.39
C SER A 314 -8.58 -29.87 7.62
N SER A 315 -7.26 -30.08 7.69
CA SER A 315 -6.41 -29.57 8.77
C SER A 315 -6.35 -28.04 8.83
N LYS A 316 -6.50 -27.36 7.67
CA LYS A 316 -6.41 -25.91 7.55
C LYS A 316 -7.75 -25.23 7.24
N VAL A 317 -8.43 -25.66 6.18
CA VAL A 317 -9.72 -25.07 5.75
C VAL A 317 -10.73 -26.16 5.44
N SER A 318 -11.89 -26.09 6.08
CA SER A 318 -13.01 -27.00 5.80
C SER A 318 -13.88 -26.41 4.69
N LEU A 319 -14.27 -27.24 3.73
CA LEU A 319 -15.12 -26.85 2.60
C LEU A 319 -16.53 -27.39 2.79
N LYS A 320 -17.54 -26.52 2.76
CA LYS A 320 -18.95 -26.93 2.88
C LYS A 320 -19.66 -26.80 1.54
N PHE A 321 -19.94 -27.92 0.89
CA PHE A 321 -20.61 -27.95 -0.41
C PHE A 321 -22.12 -27.74 -0.24
N VAL A 322 -22.64 -26.72 -0.92
CA VAL A 322 -24.04 -26.28 -0.81
C VAL A 322 -24.58 -25.94 -2.19
N SER A 323 -25.87 -26.17 -2.44
CA SER A 323 -26.50 -25.86 -3.73
C SER A 323 -26.52 -24.36 -4.01
N SER A 324 -26.89 -23.54 -3.01
CA SER A 324 -27.00 -22.09 -3.14
C SER A 324 -26.45 -21.34 -1.94
N CYS A 325 -26.04 -20.08 -2.14
CA CYS A 325 -25.63 -19.21 -1.05
C CYS A 325 -26.85 -18.73 -0.25
N GLU A 326 -27.00 -19.20 0.99
CA GLU A 326 -28.00 -18.63 1.90
C GLU A 326 -27.45 -17.38 2.57
N SER A 327 -28.30 -16.38 2.82
CA SER A 327 -27.92 -15.08 3.42
C SER A 327 -27.38 -15.14 4.86
N LYS A 328 -27.33 -16.34 5.46
CA LYS A 328 -26.84 -16.60 6.83
C LYS A 328 -25.63 -17.54 6.88
N MET A 329 -25.01 -17.87 5.75
CA MET A 329 -23.81 -18.71 5.76
C MET A 329 -22.63 -17.96 6.34
N GLU A 330 -22.02 -18.55 7.36
CA GLU A 330 -20.79 -18.04 7.96
C GLU A 330 -19.62 -18.38 7.03
N ILE A 331 -18.92 -17.36 6.55
CA ILE A 331 -17.70 -17.50 5.76
C ILE A 331 -16.55 -17.06 6.64
N THR A 332 -15.68 -18.00 7.00
CA THR A 332 -14.53 -17.74 7.86
C THR A 332 -13.25 -18.29 7.21
N PRO A 333 -12.06 -17.82 7.63
CA PRO A 333 -10.81 -18.38 7.13
C PRO A 333 -10.66 -19.90 7.31
N SER A 334 -11.41 -20.52 8.24
CA SER A 334 -11.38 -21.95 8.52
C SER A 334 -12.56 -22.73 7.93
N LEU A 335 -13.62 -22.05 7.48
CA LEU A 335 -14.81 -22.66 6.89
C LEU A 335 -15.28 -21.86 5.67
N MET A 336 -15.19 -22.48 4.50
CA MET A 336 -15.55 -21.87 3.22
C MET A 336 -16.69 -22.64 2.54
N PRO A 337 -17.84 -22.00 2.25
CA PRO A 337 -18.89 -22.63 1.47
C PRO A 337 -18.50 -22.71 0.00
N VAL A 338 -18.80 -23.85 -0.63
CA VAL A 338 -18.64 -24.11 -2.06
C VAL A 338 -20.01 -24.27 -2.69
N ILE A 339 -20.40 -23.29 -3.51
CA ILE A 339 -21.69 -23.25 -4.20
C ILE A 339 -21.60 -24.12 -5.46
N THR A 340 -22.46 -25.14 -5.54
CA THR A 340 -22.46 -26.13 -6.61
C THR A 340 -23.46 -25.83 -7.73
N GLU A 341 -24.49 -25.02 -7.47
CA GLU A 341 -25.41 -24.54 -8.51
C GLU A 341 -25.09 -23.09 -8.89
N THR A 342 -24.57 -22.93 -10.11
CA THR A 342 -24.01 -21.64 -10.59
C THR A 342 -24.95 -20.90 -11.53
N GLY A 343 -26.25 -21.23 -11.51
CA GLY A 343 -27.25 -20.70 -12.45
C GLY A 343 -27.37 -19.17 -12.52
N SER A 344 -26.81 -18.45 -11.54
CA SER A 344 -26.77 -16.99 -11.46
C SER A 344 -25.36 -16.39 -11.27
N PHE A 345 -24.29 -17.18 -11.48
CA PHE A 345 -22.92 -16.68 -11.26
C PHE A 345 -22.57 -15.54 -12.22
N SER A 346 -22.10 -14.43 -11.64
CA SER A 346 -21.59 -13.26 -12.34
C SER A 346 -20.47 -12.65 -11.50
N SER A 347 -19.38 -12.26 -12.15
CA SER A 347 -18.25 -11.56 -11.52
C SER A 347 -17.76 -10.45 -12.44
N GLU A 348 -17.32 -9.34 -11.85
CA GLU A 348 -16.67 -8.25 -12.60
C GLU A 348 -15.22 -8.60 -12.98
N HIS A 349 -14.61 -9.53 -12.24
CA HIS A 349 -13.19 -9.88 -12.36
C HIS A 349 -12.95 -11.18 -13.14
N PHE A 350 -13.97 -12.03 -13.28
CA PHE A 350 -13.84 -13.32 -13.95
C PHE A 350 -15.00 -13.61 -14.91
N ASN A 351 -14.64 -13.99 -16.14
CA ASN A 351 -15.59 -14.38 -17.17
C ASN A 351 -15.38 -15.83 -17.58
N LEU A 352 -16.30 -16.72 -17.18
CA LEU A 352 -16.26 -18.15 -17.49
C LEU A 352 -16.26 -18.43 -19.00
N LYS A 353 -16.98 -17.62 -19.80
CA LYS A 353 -17.04 -17.80 -21.25
C LYS A 353 -15.69 -17.50 -21.89
N THR A 354 -15.03 -16.42 -21.46
CA THR A 354 -13.69 -16.06 -21.94
C THR A 354 -12.66 -17.11 -21.53
N TYR A 355 -12.71 -17.60 -20.28
CA TYR A 355 -11.84 -18.69 -19.82
C TYR A 355 -11.99 -19.92 -20.71
N GLN A 356 -13.23 -20.34 -20.99
CA GLN A 356 -13.53 -21.49 -21.81
C GLN A 356 -12.99 -21.36 -23.25
N GLN A 357 -13.18 -20.21 -23.89
CA GLN A 357 -12.71 -19.97 -25.27
C GLN A 357 -11.20 -20.16 -25.42
N ASN A 358 -10.45 -19.92 -24.34
CA ASN A 358 -9.00 -20.04 -24.32
C ASN A 358 -8.51 -21.38 -23.72
N LEU A 359 -9.41 -22.24 -23.24
CA LEU A 359 -9.05 -23.50 -22.60
C LEU A 359 -8.74 -24.58 -23.66
N GLN A 360 -7.45 -24.80 -23.92
CA GLN A 360 -6.97 -25.77 -24.92
C GLN A 360 -6.83 -27.20 -24.39
N THR A 361 -6.74 -27.35 -23.06
CA THR A 361 -6.55 -28.63 -22.39
C THR A 361 -7.80 -29.52 -22.51
N LYS A 362 -7.61 -30.84 -22.60
CA LYS A 362 -8.72 -31.80 -22.70
C LYS A 362 -9.30 -32.19 -21.35
N LYS A 363 -8.46 -32.29 -20.31
CA LYS A 363 -8.85 -32.76 -18.97
C LYS A 363 -8.67 -31.73 -17.87
N LEU A 364 -7.57 -30.99 -17.89
CA LEU A 364 -7.26 -29.99 -16.87
C LEU A 364 -8.12 -28.73 -17.05
N GLY A 365 -8.50 -28.07 -15.96
CA GLY A 365 -9.24 -26.80 -16.00
C GLY A 365 -10.72 -26.91 -16.39
N LYS A 366 -11.27 -28.14 -16.49
CA LYS A 366 -12.70 -28.34 -16.79
C LYS A 366 -13.61 -28.10 -15.58
N ILE A 367 -13.08 -28.31 -14.37
CA ILE A 367 -13.70 -27.91 -13.09
C ILE A 367 -12.86 -26.78 -12.51
N LEU A 368 -13.51 -25.69 -12.10
CA LEU A 368 -12.87 -24.56 -11.43
C LEU A 368 -13.53 -24.31 -10.08
N LEU A 369 -12.70 -23.93 -9.11
CA LEU A 369 -13.13 -23.33 -7.86
C LEU A 369 -12.76 -21.84 -7.92
N PHE A 370 -13.77 -20.97 -7.93
CA PHE A 370 -13.58 -19.53 -8.04
C PHE A 370 -14.10 -18.81 -6.80
N SER A 371 -13.28 -17.95 -6.20
CA SER A 371 -13.71 -17.02 -5.14
C SER A 371 -13.04 -15.68 -5.40
N GLU A 372 -13.78 -14.59 -5.26
CA GLU A 372 -13.26 -13.23 -5.49
C GLU A 372 -12.30 -12.81 -4.37
N VAL A 373 -12.65 -13.14 -3.14
CA VAL A 373 -11.88 -12.83 -1.93
C VAL A 373 -11.72 -14.09 -1.10
N THR A 374 -10.49 -14.58 -1.05
CA THR A 374 -10.06 -15.67 -0.16
C THR A 374 -8.76 -15.29 0.55
N THR A 375 -8.48 -15.92 1.69
CA THR A 375 -7.25 -15.65 2.44
C THR A 375 -6.01 -16.16 1.71
N THR A 376 -6.05 -17.39 1.20
CA THR A 376 -5.00 -18.00 0.37
C THR A 376 -5.53 -19.24 -0.33
N THR A 377 -5.13 -19.44 -1.59
CA THR A 377 -5.46 -20.66 -2.34
C THR A 377 -4.65 -21.87 -1.88
N GLN A 378 -3.50 -21.64 -1.22
CA GLN A 378 -2.61 -22.72 -0.77
C GLN A 378 -3.23 -23.58 0.35
N ASN A 379 -4.11 -23.00 1.17
CA ASN A 379 -4.75 -23.71 2.28
C ASN A 379 -6.11 -24.31 1.89
N LEU A 380 -6.68 -23.91 0.75
CA LEU A 380 -7.97 -24.42 0.26
C LEU A 380 -7.87 -25.87 -0.22
N LEU A 381 -6.71 -26.23 -0.77
CA LEU A 381 -6.39 -27.55 -1.28
C LEU A 381 -5.12 -27.99 -0.57
N ASP A 382 -5.24 -28.42 0.70
CA ASP A 382 -4.16 -29.23 1.28
C ASP A 382 -4.03 -30.46 0.38
N GLY A 383 -2.89 -30.51 -0.32
CA GLY A 383 -2.65 -31.30 -1.54
C GLY A 383 -3.00 -32.77 -1.48
#